data_AF-A0A521WRI7-F1
#
_entry.id   AF-A0A521WRI7-F1
#
_cell.length_a   1.000
_cell.length_b   1.000
_cell.length_c   1.000
_cell.angle_alpha   90.00
_cell.angle_beta   90.00
_cell.angle_gamma   90.00
#
_symmetry.space_group_name_H-M   'P 1'
#
loop_
_entity.id
_entity.type
_entity.pdbx_description
1 polymer ?
#
loop_
_entity_poly.entity_id
_entity_poly.type
_entity_poly.pdbx_seq_one_letter_code
_entity_poly.pdbx_strand_id
1 'polypeptide(L)'
;MNATDVYRELKAKSIGASRIFHRELLIVDSTVFDEYEVHFVKVFHALNRKTNYRTPGTFRHIHAIKSGSLVEVHYDFGNLNKFFVMAVPHFFLDMVPYFLYHLVTFRKPYSIDAHVLESQIHKT
;
A
#
# COMPACT_ATOMS: atom_id res chain seq x y z
N MET A 1 -7.25 -15.64 -9.17
CA MET A 1 -7.17 -15.49 -7.70
C MET A 1 -7.96 -14.25 -7.29
N ASN A 2 -8.70 -14.27 -6.19
CA ASN A 2 -9.39 -13.06 -5.71
C ASN A 2 -8.39 -12.15 -4.96
N ALA A 3 -8.74 -10.89 -4.71
CA ALA A 3 -7.83 -9.95 -4.05
C ALA A 3 -7.44 -10.41 -2.63
N THR A 4 -8.35 -10.99 -1.85
CA THR A 4 -8.04 -11.47 -0.50
C THR A 4 -6.95 -12.55 -0.50
N ASP A 5 -7.01 -13.48 -1.44
CA ASP A 5 -6.03 -14.54 -1.59
C ASP A 5 -4.67 -13.96 -2.03
N VAL A 6 -4.66 -13.04 -3.00
CA VAL A 6 -3.41 -12.35 -3.43
C VAL A 6 -2.75 -11.64 -2.24
N TYR A 7 -3.52 -10.93 -1.42
CA TYR A 7 -2.98 -10.25 -0.25
C TYR A 7 -2.40 -11.23 0.77
N ARG A 8 -3.07 -12.36 1.00
CA ARG A 8 -2.61 -13.39 1.94
C ARG A 8 -1.28 -14.01 1.49
N GLU A 9 -1.16 -14.30 0.20
CA GLU A 9 0.07 -14.83 -0.40
C GLU A 9 1.22 -13.82 -0.31
N LEU A 10 0.97 -12.56 -0.69
CA LEU A 10 1.97 -11.48 -0.58
C LEU A 10 2.38 -11.24 0.88
N LYS A 11 1.45 -11.36 1.83
CA LYS A 11 1.74 -11.27 3.26
C LYS A 11 2.65 -12.40 3.74
N ALA A 12 2.37 -13.63 3.34
CA ALA A 12 3.19 -14.79 3.70
C ALA A 12 4.63 -14.67 3.16
N LYS A 13 4.81 -14.01 2.01
CA LYS A 13 6.10 -13.76 1.37
C LYS A 13 6.70 -12.37 1.70
N SER A 14 6.11 -11.62 2.63
CA SER A 14 6.59 -10.27 2.98
C SER A 14 7.88 -10.33 3.78
N ILE A 15 8.81 -9.44 3.46
CA ILE A 15 10.10 -9.31 4.17
C ILE A 15 9.97 -8.45 5.43
N GLY A 16 8.93 -7.62 5.48
CA GLY A 16 8.59 -6.78 6.62
C GLY A 16 7.14 -6.33 6.57
N ALA A 17 6.64 -5.89 7.72
CA ALA A 17 5.38 -5.20 7.82
C ALA A 17 5.51 -4.06 8.83
N SER A 18 4.90 -2.92 8.53
CA SER A 18 4.67 -1.85 9.49
C SER A 18 3.17 -1.61 9.63
N ARG A 19 2.77 -0.94 10.72
CA ARG A 19 1.36 -0.66 10.97
C ARG A 19 1.19 0.82 11.26
N ILE A 20 0.33 1.46 10.48
CA ILE A 20 -0.08 2.85 10.67
C ILE A 20 -1.58 2.84 10.97
N PHE A 21 -1.94 3.09 12.23
CA PHE A 21 -3.31 2.97 12.73
C PHE A 21 -3.94 1.59 12.39
N HIS A 22 -4.99 1.59 11.56
CA HIS A 22 -5.71 0.39 11.15
C HIS A 22 -5.14 -0.25 9.87
N ARG A 23 -4.11 0.36 9.26
CA ARG A 23 -3.54 -0.05 7.97
C ARG A 23 -2.22 -0.79 8.18
N GLU A 24 -2.15 -2.01 7.68
CA GLU A 24 -0.94 -2.83 7.62
C GLU A 24 -0.25 -2.60 6.28
N LEU A 25 1.01 -2.16 6.34
CA LEU A 25 1.87 -1.92 5.18
C LEU A 25 2.85 -3.07 5.07
N LEU A 26 2.64 -3.93 4.08
CA LEU A 26 3.53 -5.05 3.79
C LEU A 26 4.64 -4.56 2.87
N ILE A 27 5.88 -4.95 3.15
CA ILE A 27 6.99 -4.75 2.23
C ILE A 27 7.33 -6.10 1.61
N VAL A 28 7.29 -6.16 0.28
CA VAL A 28 7.66 -7.34 -0.51
C VAL A 28 8.77 -6.98 -1.49
N ASP A 29 9.58 -7.98 -1.85
CA ASP A 29 10.52 -7.82 -2.94
C ASP A 29 9.76 -7.65 -4.28
N SER A 30 10.27 -6.80 -5.16
CA SER A 30 9.69 -6.55 -6.47
C SER A 30 9.58 -7.82 -7.32
N THR A 31 10.54 -8.74 -7.24
CA THR A 31 10.51 -10.00 -7.97
C THR A 31 9.36 -10.91 -7.51
N VAL A 32 9.09 -10.92 -6.20
CA VAL A 32 7.93 -11.63 -5.63
C VAL A 32 6.64 -10.97 -6.08
N PHE A 33 6.56 -9.63 -6.07
CA PHE A 33 5.37 -8.92 -6.52
C PHE A 33 5.05 -9.16 -8.00
N ASP A 34 6.08 -9.25 -8.85
CA ASP A 34 5.93 -9.42 -10.30
C ASP A 34 5.21 -10.76 -10.64
N GLU A 35 5.30 -11.78 -9.78
CA GLU A 35 4.51 -13.03 -9.90
C GLU A 35 2.99 -12.79 -9.77
N TYR A 36 2.58 -11.76 -9.03
CA TYR A 36 1.18 -11.43 -8.74
C TYR A 36 0.69 -10.17 -9.48
N GLU A 37 1.57 -9.46 -10.20
CA GLU A 37 1.26 -8.19 -10.89
C GLU A 37 0.06 -8.31 -11.83
N VAL A 38 -0.15 -9.49 -12.43
CA VAL A 38 -1.30 -9.80 -13.32
C VAL A 38 -2.68 -9.55 -12.66
N HIS A 39 -2.75 -9.52 -11.33
CA HIS A 39 -3.98 -9.24 -10.59
C HIS A 39 -4.22 -7.73 -10.35
N PHE A 40 -3.29 -6.88 -10.77
CA PHE A 40 -3.32 -5.44 -10.57
C PHE A 40 -3.45 -4.70 -11.89
N VAL A 41 -3.98 -3.48 -11.79
CA VAL A 41 -3.97 -2.49 -12.86
C VAL A 41 -2.99 -1.40 -12.47
N LYS A 42 -2.08 -1.04 -13.37
CA LYS A 42 -1.16 0.09 -13.19
C LYS A 42 -1.97 1.39 -13.21
N VAL A 43 -1.73 2.25 -12.23
CA VAL A 43 -2.46 3.52 -12.08
C VAL A 43 -1.48 4.67 -11.90
N PHE A 44 -1.83 5.82 -12.48
CA PHE A 44 -1.09 7.05 -12.24
C PHE A 44 -1.51 7.63 -10.89
N HIS A 45 -0.54 8.09 -10.09
CA HIS A 45 -0.78 8.74 -8.81
C HIS A 45 -0.12 10.11 -8.81
N ALA A 46 -0.89 11.19 -8.67
CA ALA A 46 -0.36 12.54 -8.77
C ALA A 46 0.59 12.94 -7.61
N LEU A 47 0.45 12.29 -6.45
CA LEU A 47 1.14 12.67 -5.21
C LEU A 47 2.51 12.01 -5.00
N ASN A 48 2.90 11.06 -5.85
CA ASN A 48 4.22 10.45 -5.77
C ASN A 48 4.73 10.13 -7.18
N ARG A 49 6.06 10.06 -7.36
CA ARG A 49 6.69 9.70 -8.64
C ARG A 49 6.89 8.19 -8.80
N LYS A 50 6.23 7.38 -7.96
CA LYS A 50 6.40 5.92 -7.91
C LYS A 50 5.41 5.25 -8.83
N THR A 51 5.64 3.96 -9.12
CA THR A 51 4.68 3.18 -9.90
C THR A 51 3.63 2.61 -8.95
N ASN A 52 2.37 2.94 -9.19
CA ASN A 52 1.27 2.53 -8.33
C ASN A 52 0.40 1.48 -9.06
N TYR A 53 -0.10 0.52 -8.32
CA TYR A 53 -0.85 -0.64 -8.81
C TYR A 53 -2.06 -0.87 -7.94
N ARG A 54 -3.21 -1.19 -8.52
CA ARG A 54 -4.45 -1.41 -7.77
C ARG A 54 -5.19 -2.63 -8.27
N THR A 55 -5.68 -3.46 -7.35
CA THR A 55 -6.67 -4.48 -7.71
C THR A 55 -8.01 -3.83 -8.09
N PRO A 56 -8.84 -4.45 -8.95
CA PRO A 56 -10.04 -3.84 -9.52
C PRO A 56 -11.21 -3.61 -8.55
N GLY A 57 -11.04 -3.89 -7.24
CA GLY A 57 -12.08 -3.74 -6.22
C GLY A 57 -12.55 -2.29 -6.05
N THR A 58 -13.83 -2.10 -5.72
CA THR A 58 -14.48 -0.78 -5.67
C THR A 58 -14.37 -0.11 -4.30
N PHE A 59 -14.76 -0.81 -3.24
CA PHE A 59 -14.82 -0.25 -1.88
C PHE A 59 -13.56 -0.57 -1.08
N ARG A 60 -13.06 -1.80 -1.15
CA ARG A 60 -11.79 -2.21 -0.55
C ARG A 60 -10.96 -2.86 -1.63
N HIS A 61 -9.72 -2.41 -1.76
CA HIS A 61 -8.81 -2.93 -2.79
C HIS A 61 -7.38 -2.93 -2.25
N ILE A 62 -6.56 -3.83 -2.79
CA ILE A 62 -5.12 -3.77 -2.57
C ILE A 62 -4.55 -2.65 -3.43
N HIS A 63 -3.73 -1.81 -2.81
CA HIS A 63 -2.88 -0.83 -3.45
C HIS A 63 -1.42 -1.23 -3.20
N ALA A 64 -0.64 -1.19 -4.27
CA ALA A 64 0.77 -1.52 -4.26
C ALA A 64 1.59 -0.38 -4.87
N ILE A 65 2.71 -0.03 -4.24
CA ILE A 65 3.59 1.08 -4.62
C ILE A 65 5.00 0.52 -4.84
N LYS A 66 5.41 0.40 -6.11
CA LYS A 66 6.72 -0.12 -6.52
C LYS A 66 7.76 1.00 -6.58
N SER A 67 8.90 0.78 -5.91
CA SER A 67 10.00 1.73 -5.77
C SER A 67 11.33 0.98 -5.77
N GLY A 68 11.98 0.88 -6.94
CA GLY A 68 13.20 0.09 -7.09
C GLY A 68 12.92 -1.40 -6.88
N SER A 69 13.70 -2.04 -6.00
CA SER A 69 13.59 -3.47 -5.67
C SER A 69 12.48 -3.80 -4.67
N LEU A 70 11.78 -2.79 -4.14
CA LEU A 70 10.77 -2.97 -3.10
C LEU A 70 9.39 -2.54 -3.56
N VAL A 71 8.38 -3.22 -3.04
CA VAL A 71 6.98 -2.89 -3.24
C VAL A 71 6.30 -2.83 -1.88
N GLU A 72 5.67 -1.70 -1.59
CA GLU A 72 4.77 -1.58 -0.44
C GLU A 72 3.37 -2.00 -0.87
N VAL A 73 2.71 -2.86 -0.09
CA VAL A 73 1.39 -3.42 -0.38
C VAL A 73 0.48 -3.24 0.83
N HIS A 74 -0.70 -2.67 0.63
CA HIS A 74 -1.66 -2.44 1.70
C HIS A 74 -3.10 -2.42 1.16
N TYR A 75 -4.08 -2.44 2.06
CA TYR A 75 -5.47 -2.17 1.69
C TYR A 75 -5.78 -0.68 1.74
N ASP A 76 -6.54 -0.24 0.74
CA ASP A 76 -7.17 1.08 0.66
C ASP A 76 -8.68 0.95 0.59
N PHE A 77 -9.37 1.96 1.12
CA PHE A 77 -10.80 2.15 1.03
C PHE A 77 -11.14 3.21 -0.04
N GLY A 78 -12.08 2.88 -0.92
CA GLY A 78 -12.54 3.76 -1.98
C GLY A 78 -11.61 3.79 -3.20
N ASN A 79 -12.04 3.16 -4.29
CA ASN A 79 -11.31 3.18 -5.55
C ASN A 79 -11.80 4.34 -6.44
N LEU A 80 -11.03 5.43 -6.41
CA LEU A 80 -11.23 6.62 -7.24
C LEU A 80 -11.31 6.33 -8.75
N ASN A 81 -10.65 5.28 -9.23
CA ASN A 81 -10.67 4.94 -10.67
C ASN A 81 -11.97 4.26 -11.11
N LYS A 82 -12.80 3.80 -10.17
CA LYS A 82 -14.11 3.20 -10.46
C LYS A 82 -15.24 4.21 -10.28
N PHE A 83 -15.24 4.97 -9.20
CA PHE A 83 -16.27 5.99 -8.93
C PHE A 83 -15.65 7.19 -8.21
N PHE A 84 -15.82 8.38 -8.78
CA PHE A 84 -15.33 9.62 -8.17
C PHE A 84 -15.93 9.87 -6.76
N VAL A 85 -17.16 9.41 -6.51
CA VAL A 85 -17.82 9.51 -5.19
C VAL A 85 -17.02 8.79 -4.09
N MET A 86 -16.21 7.78 -4.45
CA MET A 86 -15.31 7.10 -3.51
C MET A 86 -14.12 7.97 -3.06
N ALA A 87 -13.98 9.19 -3.57
CA ALA A 87 -12.97 10.15 -3.11
C ALA A 87 -13.12 10.49 -1.63
N VAL A 88 -14.37 10.65 -1.16
CA VAL A 88 -14.65 11.03 0.23
C VAL A 88 -14.19 9.94 1.20
N PRO A 89 -14.62 8.67 1.09
CA PRO A 89 -14.14 7.63 1.99
C PRO A 89 -12.62 7.42 1.87
N HIS A 90 -12.05 7.49 0.66
CA HIS A 90 -10.59 7.36 0.49
C HIS A 90 -9.81 8.48 1.21
N PHE A 91 -10.29 9.72 1.10
CA PHE A 91 -9.66 10.86 1.74
C PHE A 91 -9.67 10.73 3.27
N PHE A 92 -10.83 10.44 3.87
CA PHE A 92 -10.96 10.42 5.32
C PHE A 92 -10.43 9.13 5.99
N LEU A 93 -10.51 7.97 5.31
CA LEU A 93 -10.08 6.69 5.89
C LEU A 93 -8.62 6.38 5.60
N ASP A 94 -8.10 6.74 4.43
CA ASP A 94 -6.73 6.40 4.04
C ASP A 94 -5.79 7.60 4.13
N MET A 95 -6.13 8.70 3.43
CA MET A 95 -5.19 9.82 3.25
C MET A 95 -4.98 10.63 4.53
N VAL A 96 -6.05 11.13 5.15
CA VAL A 96 -5.96 11.99 6.34
C VAL A 96 -5.22 11.28 7.49
N PRO A 97 -5.57 10.04 7.87
CA PRO A 97 -4.84 9.34 8.94
C PRO A 97 -3.37 9.13 8.59
N TYR A 98 -3.06 8.80 7.33
CA TYR A 98 -1.68 8.60 6.89
C TYR A 98 -0.86 9.88 7.01
N PHE A 99 -1.36 11.03 6.52
CA PHE A 99 -0.63 12.30 6.60
C PHE A 99 -0.52 12.82 8.03
N LEU A 100 -1.56 12.65 8.86
CA LEU A 100 -1.51 13.01 10.27
C LEU A 100 -0.44 12.21 11.03
N TYR A 101 -0.33 10.90 10.77
CA TYR A 101 0.73 10.07 11.36
C TYR A 101 2.13 10.62 11.02
N HIS A 102 2.38 10.91 9.75
CA HIS A 102 3.67 11.40 9.29
C HIS A 102 3.99 12.79 9.84
N LEU A 103 2.96 13.65 9.98
CA LEU A 103 3.11 14.96 10.60
C LEU A 103 3.52 14.84 12.08
N VAL A 104 2.84 13.99 12.86
CA VAL A 104 3.09 13.80 14.30
C VAL A 104 4.41 13.09 14.56
N THR A 105 4.81 12.17 13.69
CA THR A 105 6.07 11.41 13.84
C THR A 105 7.27 12.09 13.18
N PHE A 106 7.07 13.26 12.54
CA PHE A 106 8.09 13.97 11.76
C PHE A 106 8.76 13.09 10.68
N ARG A 107 8.00 12.16 10.09
CA ARG A 107 8.49 11.23 9.06
C ARG A 107 8.08 11.68 7.67
N LYS A 108 8.89 11.33 6.66
CA LYS A 108 8.58 11.64 5.26
C LYS A 108 7.55 10.63 4.70
N PRO A 109 6.42 11.09 4.15
CA PRO A 109 5.45 10.20 3.52
C PRO A 109 6.06 9.51 2.29
N TYR A 110 5.55 8.32 1.99
CA TYR A 110 5.96 7.46 0.89
C TYR A 110 7.44 7.05 0.92
N SER A 111 8.09 7.05 2.09
CA SER A 111 9.46 6.56 2.25
C SER A 111 9.43 5.06 2.59
N ILE A 112 9.47 4.22 1.55
CA ILE A 112 9.44 2.75 1.70
C ILE A 112 10.64 2.26 2.53
N ASP A 113 11.82 2.87 2.33
CA ASP A 113 13.03 2.54 3.11
C ASP A 113 12.85 2.83 4.61
N ALA A 114 12.11 3.89 4.97
CA ALA A 114 11.77 4.18 6.36
C ALA A 114 10.83 3.13 6.96
N HIS A 115 9.86 2.64 6.18
CA HIS A 115 8.96 1.57 6.62
C HIS A 115 9.66 0.22 6.77
N VAL A 116 10.69 -0.08 5.96
CA VAL A 116 11.56 -1.25 6.14
C VAL A 116 12.28 -1.18 7.49
N LEU A 117 12.89 -0.04 7.81
CA LEU A 117 13.59 0.17 9.08
C LEU A 117 12.64 0.00 10.28
N GLU A 118 11.42 0.53 10.21
CA GLU A 118 10.39 0.34 11.25
C GLU A 118 9.99 -1.12 11.44
N SER A 119 9.84 -1.87 10.34
CA SER A 119 9.48 -3.29 10.40
C SER A 119 10.54 -4.16 11.07
N GLN A 120 11.80 -3.69 11.11
CA GLN A 120 12.90 -4.36 11.81
C GLN A 120 12.93 -4.02 13.31
N ILE A 121 12.48 -2.82 13.70
CA ILE A 121 12.44 -2.36 15.10
C ILE A 121 11.30 -3.03 15.89
N HIS A 122 10.19 -3.41 15.25
CA HIS A 122 9.06 -4.06 15.91
C HIS A 122 9.09 -5.61 15.86
N LYS A 123 10.24 -6.21 15.50
CA LYS A 123 10.49 -7.66 15.57
C LYS A 123 11.22 -8.11 16.86
N THR A 124 11.52 -7.19 17.78
CA THR A 124 12.02 -7.45 19.15
C THR A 124 10.92 -7.24 20.18
#